data_AF-A0A0D7E617-F1
#
_entry.id   AF-A0A0D7E617-F1
#
_cell.length_a   1.000
_cell.length_b   1.000
_cell.length_c   1.000
_cell.angle_alpha   90.00
_cell.angle_beta   90.00
_cell.angle_gamma   90.00
#
_symmetry.space_group_name_H-M   'P 1'
#
loop_
_entity.id
_entity.type
_entity.pdbx_description
1 polymer ?
#
loop_
_entity_poly.entity_id
_entity_poly.type
_entity_poly.pdbx_seq_one_letter_code
_entity_poly.pdbx_strand_id
1 'polypeptide(L)'
;MSAILEAAQLQGNASIIRRAWAKRGKQKVHLWELSTGGVILLRHMEGEGFKHPVKLHEPMEVIVNRFREKNGHQVISPHAI
;
A
#
# COMPACT_ATOMS: atom_id res chain seq x y z
N MET A 1 9.17 -8.06 -15.12
CA MET A 1 7.95 -8.66 -14.54
C MET A 1 7.04 -7.50 -14.10
N SER A 2 5.71 -7.60 -14.23
CA SER A 2 4.81 -6.49 -13.85
C SER A 2 4.69 -6.41 -12.33
N ALA A 3 4.90 -5.25 -11.73
CA ALA A 3 4.78 -5.05 -10.29
C ALA A 3 3.38 -5.41 -9.74
N ILE A 4 2.34 -5.33 -10.56
CA ILE A 4 0.98 -5.78 -10.20
C ILE A 4 0.92 -7.31 -10.11
N LEU A 5 1.59 -8.02 -11.03
CA LEU A 5 1.67 -9.49 -10.98
C LEU A 5 2.48 -9.95 -9.76
N GLU A 6 3.57 -9.26 -9.45
CA GLU A 6 4.34 -9.52 -8.22
C GLU A 6 3.51 -9.26 -6.97
N ALA A 7 2.65 -8.24 -6.96
CA ALA A 7 1.76 -7.96 -5.83
C ALA A 7 0.71 -9.06 -5.67
N ALA A 8 0.17 -9.57 -6.79
CA ALA A 8 -0.73 -10.71 -6.78
C ALA A 8 -0.04 -11.99 -6.26
N GLN A 9 1.23 -12.22 -6.61
CA GLN A 9 2.02 -13.31 -6.07
C GLN A 9 2.25 -13.16 -4.55
N LEU A 10 2.58 -11.94 -4.08
CA LEU A 10 2.74 -11.66 -2.64
C LEU A 10 1.42 -11.80 -1.85
N GLN A 11 0.29 -11.46 -2.48
CA GLN A 11 -1.03 -11.68 -1.91
C GLN A 11 -1.32 -13.18 -1.78
N GLY A 12 -0.94 -13.97 -2.78
CA GLY A 12 -1.22 -15.41 -2.82
C GLY A 12 -2.73 -15.65 -2.71
N ASN A 13 -3.12 -16.53 -1.79
CA ASN A 13 -4.53 -16.86 -1.54
C ASN A 13 -5.21 -15.93 -0.52
N ALA A 14 -4.50 -14.93 0.01
CA ALA A 14 -5.09 -14.00 0.96
C ALA A 14 -6.09 -13.06 0.25
N SER A 15 -7.17 -12.72 0.95
CA SER A 15 -8.09 -11.65 0.53
C SER A 15 -7.61 -10.29 1.03
N ILE A 16 -7.92 -9.22 0.29
CA ILE A 16 -7.65 -7.85 0.74
C ILE A 16 -8.82 -7.37 1.61
N ILE A 17 -8.58 -7.16 2.90
CA ILE A 17 -9.62 -6.80 3.88
C ILE A 17 -9.79 -5.29 4.04
N ARG A 18 -8.71 -4.52 3.92
CA ARG A 18 -8.75 -3.05 3.94
C ARG A 18 -7.78 -2.49 2.91
N ARG A 19 -8.11 -1.29 2.44
CA ARG A 19 -7.31 -0.53 1.47
C ARG A 19 -7.11 0.88 1.97
N ALA A 20 -5.93 1.41 1.74
CA ALA A 20 -5.63 2.82 1.89
C ALA A 20 -4.68 3.26 0.77
N TRP A 21 -4.53 4.56 0.59
CA TRP A 21 -3.45 5.09 -0.21
C TRP A 21 -2.91 6.39 0.37
N ALA A 22 -1.62 6.62 0.17
CA ALA A 22 -0.95 7.87 0.47
C ALA A 22 -0.43 8.49 -0.82
N LYS A 23 -0.63 9.80 -1.03
CA LYS A 23 -0.11 10.53 -2.19
C LYS A 23 0.81 11.64 -1.73
N ARG A 24 1.95 11.81 -2.40
CA ARG A 24 2.87 12.93 -2.24
C ARG A 24 3.45 13.31 -3.60
N GLY A 25 3.09 14.49 -4.10
CA GLY A 25 3.48 14.93 -5.45
C GLY A 25 3.09 13.89 -6.51
N LYS A 26 4.09 13.44 -7.29
CA LYS A 26 3.96 12.43 -8.35
C LYS A 26 3.95 10.98 -7.85
N GLN A 27 4.18 10.76 -6.55
CA GLN A 27 4.18 9.44 -5.95
C GLN A 27 2.83 9.12 -5.33
N LYS A 28 2.28 7.95 -5.65
CA LYS A 28 1.13 7.34 -4.98
C LYS A 28 1.54 5.99 -4.40
N VAL A 29 1.21 5.75 -3.14
CA VAL A 29 1.44 4.49 -2.44
C VAL A 29 0.09 3.85 -2.16
N HIS A 30 -0.11 2.64 -2.65
CA HIS A 30 -1.27 1.82 -2.35
C HIS A 30 -0.90 0.87 -1.21
N LEU A 31 -1.79 0.77 -0.23
CA LEU A 31 -1.67 -0.12 0.93
C LEU A 31 -2.84 -1.08 0.90
N TRP A 32 -2.56 -2.38 0.86
CA TRP A 32 -3.56 -3.45 0.87
C TRP A 32 -3.30 -4.38 2.02
N GLU A 33 -4.18 -4.37 3.01
CA GLU A 33 -4.08 -5.29 4.13
C GLU A 33 -4.65 -6.65 3.77
N LEU A 34 -3.91 -7.70 4.13
CA LEU A 34 -4.25 -9.07 3.83
C LEU A 34 -5.00 -9.71 5.00
N SER A 35 -5.97 -10.58 4.71
CA SER A 35 -6.68 -11.37 5.75
C SER A 35 -5.77 -12.30 6.55
N THR A 36 -4.62 -12.67 5.99
CA THR A 36 -3.58 -13.47 6.67
C THR A 36 -2.64 -12.61 7.52
N GLY A 37 -2.86 -11.30 7.59
CA GLY A 37 -1.98 -10.34 8.24
C GLY A 37 -0.91 -9.74 7.31
N GLY A 38 -0.41 -8.58 7.73
CA GLY A 38 0.52 -7.75 6.97
C GLY A 38 -0.15 -6.92 5.88
N VAL A 39 0.65 -6.06 5.26
CA VAL A 39 0.18 -5.08 4.27
C VAL A 39 1.08 -5.10 3.05
N ILE A 40 0.50 -5.23 1.87
CA ILE A 40 1.21 -5.02 0.62
C ILE A 40 1.28 -3.51 0.36
N LEU A 41 2.51 -3.01 0.22
CA LEU A 41 2.83 -1.66 -0.18
C LEU A 41 3.23 -1.66 -1.65
N LEU A 42 2.46 -0.96 -2.48
CA LEU A 42 2.72 -0.82 -3.90
C LEU A 42 2.91 0.66 -4.25
N ARG A 43 4.08 1.01 -4.78
CA ARG A 43 4.40 2.40 -5.17
C ARG A 43 4.15 2.61 -6.66
N HIS A 44 3.46 3.69 -6.98
CA HIS A 44 3.24 4.18 -8.32
C HIS A 44 3.86 5.56 -8.47
N MET A 45 4.67 5.73 -9.51
CA MET A 45 5.31 6.99 -9.88
C MET A 45 4.73 7.45 -11.21
N GLU A 46 4.17 8.66 -11.25
CA GLU A 46 3.65 9.24 -12.49
C GLU A 46 4.76 9.32 -13.56
N GLY A 47 4.53 8.73 -14.73
CA GLY A 47 5.51 8.63 -15.83
C GLY A 47 6.44 7.42 -15.76
N GLU A 48 6.55 6.75 -14.62
CA GLU A 48 7.41 5.55 -14.46
C GLU A 48 6.64 4.26 -14.12
N GLY A 49 5.36 4.39 -13.76
CA GLY A 49 4.48 3.27 -13.44
C GLY A 49 4.71 2.67 -12.04
N PHE A 50 4.34 1.40 -11.88
CA PHE A 50 4.45 0.69 -10.60
C PHE A 50 5.86 0.17 -10.35
N LYS A 51 6.36 0.39 -9.14
CA LYS A 51 7.61 -0.19 -8.63
C LYS A 51 7.32 -1.50 -7.90
N HIS A 52 8.36 -2.30 -7.69
CA HIS A 52 8.28 -3.57 -6.97
C HIS A 52 7.50 -3.44 -5.65
N PRO A 53 6.49 -4.28 -5.43
CA PRO A 53 5.70 -4.29 -4.22
C PRO A 53 6.51 -4.88 -3.06
N VAL A 54 6.16 -4.48 -1.84
CA VAL A 54 6.77 -4.99 -0.61
C VAL A 54 5.68 -5.45 0.33
N LYS A 55 5.84 -6.63 0.94
CA LYS A 55 4.97 -7.08 2.02
C LYS A 55 5.54 -6.63 3.35
N LEU A 56 4.83 -5.73 4.02
CA LEU A 56 5.10 -5.27 5.38
C LEU A 56 4.40 -6.20 6.37
N HIS A 57 4.96 -6.33 7.57
CA HIS A 57 4.43 -7.21 8.62
C HIS A 57 3.74 -6.41 9.74
N GLU A 58 3.85 -5.09 9.71
CA GLU A 58 3.15 -4.21 10.62
C GLU A 58 1.66 -4.09 10.29
N PRO A 59 0.82 -3.78 11.30
CA PRO A 59 -0.60 -3.48 11.10
C PRO A 59 -0.82 -2.28 10.18
N MET A 60 -1.95 -2.27 9.48
CA MET A 60 -2.35 -1.19 8.56
C MET A 60 -2.35 0.17 9.24
N GLU A 61 -2.83 0.25 10.48
CA GLU A 61 -2.91 1.46 11.31
C GLU A 61 -1.54 2.09 11.51
N VAL A 62 -0.54 1.27 11.85
CA VAL A 62 0.84 1.73 12.09
C VAL A 62 1.42 2.32 10.81
N ILE A 63 1.21 1.65 9.67
CA ILE A 63 1.75 2.09 8.37
C ILE A 63 1.06 3.38 7.93
N VAL A 64 -0.26 3.44 8.05
CA VAL A 64 -1.08 4.61 7.71
C VAL A 64 -0.70 5.81 8.58
N ASN A 65 -0.53 5.62 9.90
CA ASN A 65 -0.14 6.69 10.82
C ASN A 65 1.26 7.22 10.49
N ARG A 66 2.23 6.35 10.14
CA ARG A 66 3.55 6.80 9.65
C ARG A 66 3.45 7.68 8.39
N PHE A 67 2.47 7.45 7.52
CA PHE A 67 2.24 8.34 6.37
C PHE A 67 1.56 9.64 6.78
N ARG A 68 0.59 9.60 7.71
CA ARG A 68 -0.10 10.79 8.23
C ARG A 68 0.86 11.74 8.95
N GLU A 69 1.80 11.20 9.71
CA GLU A 69 2.82 11.96 10.45
C GLU A 69 3.89 12.59 9.54
N LYS A 70 4.08 12.04 8.33
CA LYS A 70 5.05 12.57 7.36
C LYS A 70 4.46 13.75 6.59
N ASN A 71 4.99 14.95 6.84
CA ASN A 71 4.66 16.17 6.12
C ASN A 71 4.57 15.98 4.59
N GLY A 72 3.47 16.44 4.01
CA GLY A 72 3.23 16.43 2.56
C GLY A 72 2.57 15.17 1.99
N HIS A 73 2.19 14.20 2.83
CA HIS A 73 1.37 13.07 2.37
C HIS A 73 -0.11 13.35 2.61
N GLN A 74 -0.91 13.13 1.57
CA GLN A 74 -2.36 13.04 1.69
C GLN A 74 -2.73 11.57 1.79
N VAL A 75 -3.31 11.16 2.92
CA VAL A 75 -3.70 9.78 3.18
C VAL A 75 -5.21 9.64 3.09
N ILE A 76 -5.68 8.65 2.34
CA ILE A 76 -7.10 8.32 2.19
C ILE A 76 -7.31 6.85 2.53
N SER A 77 -8.27 6.61 3.42
CA SER A 77 -8.69 5.29 3.87
C SER A 77 -10.22 5.17 3.76
N PRO A 78 -10.75 4.46 2.75
CA PRO A 78 -12.20 4.28 2.59
C PRO A 78 -12.86 3.47 3.71
N HIS A 79 -12.06 2.70 4.45
CA HIS A 79 -12.50 1.93 5.61
C HIS A 79 -12.01 2.63 6.88
N ALA A 80 -12.69 2.39 8.00
CA ALA A 80 -12.17 2.81 9.30
C ALA A 80 -10.81 2.13 9.55
N ILE A 81 -9.82 2.95 9.88
CA ILE A 81 -8.45 2.57 10.26
C ILE A 81 -8.17 3.18 11.61
#